data_AF-Q5H0I5-F1
#
_entry.id   AF-Q5H0I5-F1
#
_cell.length_a   1.000
_cell.length_b   1.000
_cell.length_c   1.000
_cell.angle_alpha   90.00
_cell.angle_beta   90.00
_cell.angle_gamma   90.00
#
_symmetry.space_group_name_H-M   'P 1'
#
loop_
_entity.id
_entity.type
_entity.pdbx_description
1 polymer ?
#
loop_
_entity_poly.entity_id
_entity_poly.type
_entity_poly.pdbx_seq_one_letter_code
_entity_poly.pdbx_strand_id
1 'polypeptide(L)' 'MFMHLRKRRRKRRRRGMRDGRGQLTHRRSWTQRPSVVERRSRIGDWELDTIRASHGKGVVVSMTERRSRLHLLA' A
#
# COMPACT_ATOMS: atom_id res chain seq x y z
N MET A 1 6.71 -33.39 -16.83
CA MET A 1 6.96 -34.07 -15.54
C MET A 1 6.92 -33.04 -14.41
N PHE A 2 5.80 -32.91 -13.69
CA PHE A 2 5.61 -31.93 -12.58
C PHE A 2 4.94 -32.55 -11.34
N MET A 3 4.90 -33.88 -11.27
CA MET A 3 4.03 -34.62 -10.35
C MET A 3 4.51 -34.63 -8.89
N HIS A 4 5.77 -34.25 -8.62
CA HIS A 4 6.36 -34.33 -7.28
C HIS A 4 6.66 -32.97 -6.62
N LEU A 5 6.10 -31.87 -7.14
CA LEU A 5 6.28 -30.55 -6.53
C LEU A 5 5.44 -30.44 -5.24
N ARG A 6 6.12 -30.33 -4.09
CA ARG A 6 5.53 -30.14 -2.74
C ARG A 6 4.48 -29.02 -2.66
N LYS A 7 4.52 -28.05 -3.58
CA LYS A 7 3.45 -27.08 -3.80
C LYS A 7 3.01 -27.12 -5.26
N ARG A 8 1.80 -27.63 -5.49
CA ARG A 8 1.07 -27.52 -6.76
C ARG A 8 1.04 -26.03 -7.17
N ARG A 9 1.30 -25.71 -8.44
CA ARG A 9 1.24 -24.31 -8.94
C ARG A 9 -0.06 -23.68 -8.48
N ARG A 10 0.03 -22.60 -7.67
CA ARG A 10 -1.15 -21.89 -7.16
C ARG A 10 -1.92 -21.37 -8.37
N LYS A 11 -3.16 -21.84 -8.59
CA LYS A 11 -4.00 -21.38 -9.70
C LYS A 11 -4.14 -19.86 -9.60
N ARG A 12 -3.73 -19.16 -10.65
CA ARG A 12 -3.94 -17.70 -10.76
C ARG A 12 -5.45 -17.45 -10.71
N ARG A 13 -5.90 -16.44 -9.95
CA ARG A 13 -7.31 -16.04 -9.95
C ARG A 13 -7.74 -15.70 -11.37
N ARG A 14 -8.94 -16.14 -11.76
CA ARG A 14 -9.57 -15.77 -13.04
C ARG A 14 -9.80 -14.26 -13.05
N ARG A 15 -9.51 -13.59 -14.18
CA ARG A 15 -9.88 -12.18 -14.38
C ARG A 15 -11.40 -12.04 -14.21
N GLY A 16 -11.84 -10.96 -13.55
CA GLY A 16 -13.26 -10.72 -13.26
C GLY A 16 -13.79 -11.40 -11.98
N MET A 17 -12.99 -12.23 -11.29
CA MET A 17 -13.41 -12.75 -9.99
C MET A 17 -13.44 -11.63 -8.95
N ARG A 18 -14.60 -11.39 -8.33
CA ARG A 18 -14.79 -10.38 -7.28
C ARG A 18 -13.78 -10.63 -6.14
N ASP A 19 -13.00 -9.61 -5.78
CA ASP A 19 -12.09 -9.74 -4.64
C ASP A 19 -12.93 -9.77 -3.35
N GLY A 20 -12.97 -10.92 -2.68
CA GLY A 20 -13.74 -11.13 -1.43
C GLY A 20 -13.24 -10.31 -0.23
N ARG A 21 -12.27 -9.42 -0.43
CA ARG A 21 -11.72 -8.52 0.59
C ARG A 21 -12.57 -7.28 0.87
N GLY A 22 -13.64 -7.08 0.10
CA GLY A 22 -14.45 -5.86 0.16
C GLY A 22 -13.78 -4.70 -0.59
N GLN A 23 -14.57 -3.67 -0.87
CA GLN A 23 -14.04 -2.41 -1.41
C GLN A 23 -13.70 -1.49 -0.24
N LEU A 24 -12.61 -0.73 -0.37
CA LEU A 24 -12.27 0.30 0.61
C LEU A 24 -13.31 1.42 0.49
N THR A 25 -14.24 1.48 1.43
CA THR A 25 -15.24 2.55 1.50
C THR A 25 -14.56 3.87 1.83
N HIS A 26 -15.02 4.97 1.22
CA HIS A 26 -14.46 6.33 1.40
C HIS A 26 -13.01 6.53 0.93
N ARG A 27 -12.57 5.79 -0.09
CA ARG A 27 -11.30 6.11 -0.78
C ARG A 27 -11.39 7.53 -1.36
N ARG A 28 -10.64 8.47 -0.80
CA ARG A 28 -10.45 9.81 -1.38
C ARG A 28 -9.24 9.79 -2.31
N SER A 29 -9.36 10.48 -3.44
CA SER A 29 -8.20 10.71 -4.30
C SER A 29 -7.18 11.58 -3.56
N TRP A 30 -5.89 11.41 -3.88
CA TRP A 30 -4.83 12.27 -3.35
C TRP A 30 -5.07 13.75 -3.71
N THR A 31 -5.75 14.02 -4.82
CA THR A 31 -6.12 15.38 -5.26
C THR A 31 -7.24 16.00 -4.40
N GLN A 32 -8.00 15.20 -3.67
CA GLN A 32 -9.14 15.65 -2.86
C GLN A 32 -8.75 15.92 -1.39
N ARG A 33 -7.47 16.12 -1.11
CA ARG A 33 -7.00 16.37 0.25
C ARG A 33 -7.53 17.70 0.78
N PRO A 34 -7.99 17.75 2.04
CA PRO A 34 -8.37 19.00 2.67
C PRO A 34 -7.21 20.00 2.72
N SER A 35 -7.49 21.28 2.55
CA SER A 35 -6.49 22.36 2.59
C SER A 35 -5.69 22.42 3.89
N VAL A 36 -6.27 21.94 5.01
CA VAL A 36 -5.58 21.82 6.31
C VAL A 36 -4.34 20.92 6.25
N VAL A 37 -4.36 19.87 5.40
CA VAL A 37 -3.22 18.96 5.20
C VAL A 37 -2.10 19.68 4.46
N GLU A 38 -2.44 20.47 3.43
CA GLU A 38 -1.48 21.25 2.66
C GLU A 38 -0.84 22.35 3.50
N ARG A 39 -1.64 22.99 4.37
CA ARG A 39 -1.17 24.00 5.32
C ARG A 39 -0.30 23.44 6.45
N ARG A 40 -0.20 22.10 6.58
CA ARG A 40 0.59 21.41 7.61
C ARG A 40 0.29 21.92 9.03
N SER A 41 -0.97 22.27 9.30
CA SER A 41 -1.31 23.03 10.51
C SER A 41 -1.63 22.16 11.72
N ARG A 42 -1.70 20.83 11.59
CA ARG A 42 -1.97 19.88 12.68
C ARG A 42 -1.07 18.65 12.61
N ILE A 43 -0.89 17.99 13.75
CA ILE A 43 -0.22 16.67 13.82
C ILE A 43 -1.24 15.57 13.52
N GLY A 44 -0.80 14.52 12.83
CA GLY A 44 -1.59 13.30 12.61
C GLY A 44 -2.01 13.06 11.16
N ASP A 45 -1.58 13.92 10.25
CA ASP A 45 -1.69 13.68 8.81
C ASP A 45 -0.46 12.88 8.35
N TRP A 46 -0.62 11.56 8.34
CA TRP A 46 0.41 10.60 7.95
C TRP A 46 0.24 10.17 6.49
N GLU A 47 1.36 10.08 5.78
CA GLU A 47 1.44 9.45 4.47
C GLU A 47 2.26 8.17 4.55
N LEU A 48 1.81 7.14 3.85
CA LEU A 48 2.50 5.86 3.76
C LEU A 48 2.81 5.55 2.29
N ASP A 49 4.07 5.31 2.01
CA ASP A 49 4.58 4.88 0.71
C ASP A 49 5.21 3.49 0.85
N THR A 50 4.98 2.62 -0.13
CA THR A 50 5.61 1.30 -0.19
C THR A 50 6.55 1.25 -1.37
N ILE A 51 7.85 1.18 -1.08
CA ILE A 51 8.89 1.01 -2.08
C ILE A 51 9.19 -0.47 -2.19
N ARG A 52 8.90 -1.05 -3.36
CA ARG A 52 9.21 -2.43 -3.66
C ARG A 52 10.47 -2.49 -4.52
N ALA A 53 11.42 -3.34 -4.15
CA ALA A 53 12.60 -3.58 -4.96
C ALA A 53 12.21 -4.13 -6.35
N SER A 54 12.92 -3.69 -7.39
CA SER A 54 12.73 -4.16 -8.77
C SER A 54 12.97 -5.67 -8.90
N HIS A 55 13.93 -6.19 -8.14
CA HIS A 55 14.22 -7.61 -8.01
C HIS A 55 14.18 -8.07 -6.55
N GLY A 56 13.81 -9.33 -6.34
CA GLY A 56 13.76 -9.95 -5.01
C GLY A 56 12.44 -9.72 -4.26
N LYS A 57 12.51 -9.88 -2.94
CA LYS A 57 11.35 -9.78 -2.02
C LYS A 57 11.43 -8.61 -1.05
N GLY A 58 12.43 -7.74 -1.20
CA GLY A 58 12.60 -6.56 -0.37
C GLY A 58 11.43 -5.59 -0.57
N VAL A 59 10.85 -5.16 0.54
CA VAL A 59 9.82 -4.13 0.60
C VAL A 59 10.22 -3.20 1.72
N VAL A 60 10.25 -1.90 1.44
CA VAL A 60 10.44 -0.85 2.42
C VAL A 60 9.16 -0.06 2.51
N VAL A 61 8.70 0.18 3.72
CA VAL A 61 7.56 1.05 4.00
C VAL A 61 8.11 2.34 4.58
N SER A 62 7.77 3.46 3.94
CA SER A 62 8.05 4.80 4.46
C SER A 62 6.77 5.40 4.98
N MET A 63 6.81 5.91 6.20
CA MET A 63 5.71 6.63 6.83
C MET A 63 6.18 8.03 7.22
N THR A 64 5.52 9.05 6.67
CA THR A 64 5.90 10.45 6.83
C THR A 64 4.78 11.25 7.47
N GLU A 65 5.09 11.97 8.54
CA GLU A 65 4.18 12.93 9.17
C GLU A 65 4.42 14.33 8.57
N ARG A 66 3.39 14.95 8.00
CA ARG A 66 3.54 16.15 7.14
C ARG A 66 3.92 17.42 7.91
N ARG A 67 3.56 17.56 9.19
CA ARG A 67 3.74 18.77 9.99
C ARG A 67 5.11 18.81 10.67
N SER A 68 5.43 17.74 11.40
CA SER A 68 6.69 17.49 12.11
C SER A 68 7.83 17.05 11.20
N ARG A 69 7.52 16.56 9.98
CA ARG A 69 8.50 15.95 9.06
C ARG A 69 9.21 14.73 9.67
N LEU A 70 8.55 14.05 10.58
CA LEU A 70 9.02 12.77 11.10
C LEU A 70 8.91 11.71 10.00
N HIS A 71 9.99 10.94 9.80
CA HIS A 71 10.06 9.85 8.85
C HIS A 71 10.35 8.54 9.59
N LEU A 72 9.51 7.54 9.38
CA LEU A 72 9.67 6.19 9.91
C LEU A 72 9.83 5.22 8.74
N LEU A 73 10.90 4.42 8.76
CA LEU A 73 11.21 3.43 7.74
C LEU A 73 11.16 2.03 8.35
N ALA A 74 10.49 1.10 7.69
CA ALA A 74 10.33 -0.29 8.13
C ALA A 74 10.48 -1.27 6.97
#